data_AF-A0AA51R970-F1
#
_entry.id   AF-A0AA51R970-F1
#
_cell.length_a   1.000
_cell.length_b   1.000
_cell.length_c   1.000
_cell.angle_alpha   90.00
_cell.angle_beta   90.00
_cell.angle_gamma   90.00
#
_symmetry.space_group_name_H-M   'P 1'
#
loop_
_entity.id
_entity.type
_entity.pdbx_description
1 polymer ?
#
loop_
_entity_poly.entity_id
_entity_poly.type
_entity_poly.pdbx_seq_one_letter_code
_entity_poly.pdbx_strand_id
1 'polypeptide(L)' 'MWFYEKKLQYPVRVDTTNPTLAAMIIEQFGGADGELSAGIRYLTQRWTMPTNEGKAILTDIGTEEYVPLCYQ' A
#
# COMPACT_ATOMS: atom_id res chain seq x y z
N MET A 1 10.05 10.19 -8.21
CA MET A 1 9.78 9.39 -9.43
C MET A 1 9.44 7.99 -8.97
N TRP A 2 8.43 7.34 -9.54
CA TRP A 2 8.04 5.98 -9.17
C TRP A 2 8.70 4.98 -10.10
N PHE A 3 9.10 3.83 -9.55
CA PHE A 3 9.56 2.67 -10.30
C PHE A 3 8.66 1.48 -9.97
N TYR A 4 8.29 0.72 -10.99
CA TYR A 4 7.43 -0.44 -10.83
C TYR A 4 8.21 -1.72 -11.14
N GLU A 5 8.19 -2.66 -10.20
CA GLU A 5 8.68 -4.02 -10.41
C GLU A 5 7.50 -4.99 -10.38
N LYS A 6 7.47 -5.96 -11.30
CA LYS A 6 6.39 -6.98 -11.37
C LYS A 6 6.49 -8.04 -10.24
N LYS A 7 7.41 -7.86 -9.29
CA LYS A 7 7.58 -8.78 -8.16
C LYS A 7 6.68 -8.36 -7.01
N LEU A 8 6.11 -9.34 -6.32
CA LEU A 8 5.44 -9.09 -5.05
C LEU A 8 6.48 -8.83 -3.95
N GLN A 9 6.12 -8.05 -2.93
CA GLN A 9 6.95 -7.86 -1.73
C GLN A 9 7.26 -9.18 -1.05
N TYR A 10 6.20 -9.96 -0.83
CA TYR A 10 6.25 -11.23 -0.16
C TYR A 10 5.62 -12.28 -1.09
N PRO A 11 6.22 -13.47 -1.22
CA PRO A 11 5.67 -14.52 -2.07
C PRO A 11 4.30 -14.96 -1.55
N VAL A 12 3.28 -14.81 -2.39
CA VAL A 12 1.92 -15.28 -2.09
C VAL A 12 1.68 -16.59 -2.84
N ARG A 13 1.04 -17.54 -2.15
CA ARG A 13 0.61 -18.81 -2.71
C ARG A 13 -0.89 -18.97 -2.48
N VAL A 14 -1.63 -19.25 -3.55
CA VAL A 14 -3.07 -19.51 -3.52
C VAL A 14 -3.29 -20.96 -3.94
N ASP A 15 -3.74 -21.80 -3.02
CA ASP A 15 -3.90 -23.25 -3.26
C ASP A 15 -5.28 -23.62 -3.80
N THR A 16 -6.33 -22.93 -3.35
CA THR A 16 -7.73 -23.24 -3.70
C THR A 16 -8.56 -21.97 -3.87
N THR A 17 -9.62 -22.06 -4.67
CA THR A 17 -10.56 -20.96 -4.87
C THR A 17 -11.47 -20.80 -3.65
N ASN A 18 -11.45 -19.63 -3.02
CA ASN A 18 -12.35 -19.27 -1.91
C ASN A 18 -13.00 -17.89 -2.16
N PRO A 19 -14.23 -17.85 -2.71
CA PRO A 19 -14.93 -16.59 -3.02
C PRO A 19 -15.26 -15.74 -1.79
N THR A 20 -15.55 -16.36 -0.64
CA THR A 20 -15.87 -15.65 0.60
C THR A 20 -14.65 -14.91 1.13
N LEU A 21 -13.48 -15.56 1.13
CA LEU A 21 -12.23 -14.90 1.50
C LEU A 21 -11.86 -13.80 0.50
N ALA A 22 -12.04 -14.04 -0.80
CA ALA A 22 -11.78 -13.04 -1.83
C ALA A 22 -12.63 -11.77 -1.61
N ALA A 23 -13.91 -11.92 -1.22
CA ALA A 23 -14.77 -10.78 -0.89
C ALA A 23 -14.23 -9.96 0.30
N MET A 24 -13.68 -10.61 1.32
CA MET A 24 -13.04 -9.93 2.45
C MET A 24 -11.74 -9.21 2.05
N ILE A 25 -10.93 -9.82 1.18
CA ILE A 25 -9.69 -9.21 0.66
C ILE A 25 -10.00 -7.96 -0.17
N ILE A 26 -11.10 -7.96 -0.92
CA ILE A 26 -11.53 -6.78 -1.70
C ILE A 26 -11.81 -5.58 -0.79
N GLU A 27 -12.38 -5.80 0.39
CA GLU A 27 -12.59 -4.73 1.38
C GLU A 27 -11.23 -4.15 1.85
N GLN A 28 -10.24 -5.00 2.14
CA GLN A 28 -8.91 -4.50 2.51
C GLN A 28 -8.20 -3.82 1.33
N PHE A 29 -8.51 -4.20 0.08
CA PHE A 29 -7.90 -3.56 -1.09
C PHE A 29 -8.50 -2.18 -1.38
N GLY A 30 -9.84 -2.05 -1.41
CA GLY A 30 -10.54 -0.86 -1.91
C GLY A 30 -11.64 -0.31 -1.00
N GLY A 31 -11.81 -0.87 0.19
CA GLY A 31 -12.74 -0.39 1.21
C GLY A 31 -12.30 0.95 1.81
N ALA A 32 -13.15 1.49 2.69
CA ALA A 32 -12.93 2.82 3.28
C ALA A 32 -11.62 2.90 4.08
N ASP A 33 -11.31 1.83 4.81
CA ASP A 33 -10.08 1.66 5.61
C ASP A 33 -9.08 0.71 4.95
N GLY A 34 -9.21 0.48 3.63
CA GLY A 34 -8.31 -0.39 2.88
C GLY A 34 -6.96 0.27 2.54
N GLU A 35 -6.02 -0.54 2.07
CA GLU A 35 -4.63 -0.14 1.76
C GLU A 35 -4.58 0.99 0.72
N LEU A 36 -5.45 0.93 -0.30
CA LEU A 36 -5.52 1.99 -1.32
C LEU A 36 -5.91 3.34 -0.70
N SER A 37 -6.88 3.34 0.23
CA SER A 37 -7.32 4.55 0.93
C SER A 37 -6.20 5.11 1.80
N ALA A 38 -5.51 4.24 2.54
CA ALA A 38 -4.36 4.59 3.37
C ALA A 38 -3.21 5.18 2.53
N GLY A 39 -2.80 4.49 1.47
CA GLY A 39 -1.73 4.94 0.57
C GLY A 39 -2.02 6.30 -0.06
N ILE A 40 -3.22 6.50 -0.62
CA ILE A 40 -3.62 7.81 -1.18
C ILE A 40 -3.56 8.89 -0.11
N ARG A 41 -4.05 8.61 1.10
CA ARG A 41 -4.05 9.57 2.20
C ARG A 41 -2.64 10.01 2.57
N TYR A 42 -1.69 9.09 2.74
CA TYR A 42 -0.32 9.45 3.10
C TYR A 42 0.38 10.21 1.96
N LEU A 43 0.21 9.76 0.71
CA LEU A 43 0.79 10.42 -0.45
C LEU A 43 0.19 11.80 -0.75
N THR A 44 -1.07 12.04 -0.39
CA THR A 44 -1.69 13.37 -0.52
C THR A 44 -1.23 14.30 0.59
N GLN A 45 -1.14 13.81 1.84
CA GLN A 45 -0.65 14.58 2.99
C GLN A 45 0.79 15.09 2.80
N ARG A 46 1.64 14.37 2.07
CA ARG A 46 3.03 14.79 1.84
C ARG A 46 3.15 16.16 1.15
N TRP A 47 2.17 16.55 0.34
CA TRP A 47 2.23 17.81 -0.41
C TRP A 47 2.10 19.04 0.48
N THR A 48 1.38 18.91 1.60
CA THR A 48 1.14 20.00 2.55
C THR A 48 1.97 19.88 3.83
N MET A 49 2.70 18.78 4.01
CA MET A 49 3.55 18.55 5.19
C MET A 49 4.65 19.63 5.29
N PRO A 50 4.82 20.31 6.44
CA PRO A 50 5.77 21.42 6.58
C PRO A 50 7.25 20.97 6.71
N THR A 51 7.51 19.80 7.29
CA THR A 51 8.88 19.31 7.54
C THR A 51 9.34 18.37 6.44
N ASN A 52 10.65 18.38 6.15
CA ASN A 52 11.21 17.48 5.15
C ASN A 52 11.20 16.03 5.64
N GLU A 53 11.39 15.83 6.94
CA GLU A 53 11.34 14.53 7.62
C GLU A 53 9.92 13.93 7.53
N GLY A 54 8.88 14.75 7.76
CA GLY A 54 7.51 14.29 7.64
C GLY A 54 7.15 13.92 6.20
N LYS A 55 7.64 14.69 5.21
CA LYS A 55 7.46 14.35 3.79
C LYS A 55 8.12 13.03 3.41
N ALA A 56 9.32 12.77 3.95
CA ALA A 56 10.03 11.52 3.75
C ALA A 56 9.23 10.35 4.32
N ILE A 57 8.84 10.43 5.60
CA ILE A 57 8.07 9.37 6.28
C ILE A 57 6.74 9.09 5.57
N LEU A 58 5.99 10.13 5.19
CA LEU A 58 4.73 9.94 4.46
C LEU A 58 4.94 9.35 3.06
N THR A 59 6.08 9.63 2.43
CA THR A 59 6.43 9.01 1.15
C THR A 59 6.81 7.55 1.35
N ASP A 60 7.54 7.21 2.41
CA ASP A 60 7.95 5.84 2.71
C ASP A 60 6.72 4.97 3.04
N ILE A 61 5.89 5.40 4.01
CA ILE A 61 4.64 4.71 4.38
C ILE A 61 3.70 4.65 3.19
N GLY A 62 3.47 5.78 2.51
CA GLY A 62 2.60 5.82 1.34
C GLY A 62 3.11 4.98 0.18
N THR A 63 4.41 4.67 0.09
CA THR A 63 4.94 3.72 -0.91
C THR A 63 4.67 2.29 -0.47
N GLU A 64 4.86 1.99 0.81
CA GLU A 64 4.58 0.69 1.42
C GLU A 64 3.10 0.28 1.24
N GLU A 65 2.13 1.17 1.45
CA GLU A 65 0.72 0.77 1.30
C GLU A 65 0.33 0.39 -0.15
N TYR A 66 1.10 0.84 -1.16
CA TYR A 66 0.85 0.50 -2.57
C TYR A 66 1.60 -0.74 -3.04
N VAL A 67 2.80 -0.93 -2.53
CA VAL A 67 3.61 -2.13 -2.69
C VAL A 67 4.28 -2.27 -1.35
N PRO A 68 3.84 -3.20 -0.48
CA PRO A 68 4.44 -3.28 0.83
C PRO A 68 5.96 -3.47 0.60
N LEU A 69 6.81 -2.67 1.25
CA LEU A 69 8.21 -2.54 0.84
C LEU A 69 9.04 -3.67 1.45
N CYS A 70 9.87 -4.31 0.64
CA CYS A 70 10.87 -5.25 1.14
C CYS A 70 11.90 -4.47 1.97
N TYR A 71 11.91 -4.66 3.29
CA TYR A 71 13.13 -4.39 4.06
C TYR A 71 14.13 -5.48 3.65
N GLN A 72 15.17 -5.08 2.94
CA GLN A 72 16.35 -5.91 2.66
C GLN A 72 17.36 -5.76 3.79
#